data_AF-A0A7D8UDT9-F1
#
_entry.id   AF-A0A7D8UDT9-F1
#
_cell.length_a   1.000
_cell.length_b   1.000
_cell.length_c   1.000
_cell.angle_alpha   90.00
_cell.angle_beta   90.00
_cell.angle_gamma   90.00
#
_symmetry.space_group_name_H-M   'P 1'
#
loop_
_entity.id
_entity.type
_entity.pdbx_description
1 polymer ?
#
loop_
_entity_poly.entity_id
_entity_poly.type
_entity_poly.pdbx_seq_one_letter_code
_entity_poly.pdbx_strand_id
1 'polypeptide(L)'
;MQAIAELIAALIAAFAATFVAMVEAFAALLALVAEFVFVALTQGLAAASEKYKQRQTERSSRQAAATAWADATTTETQPQISLKQAAIIGTIVLVSVCFGVITWVVQSRIRQRRIEATRSQVAELADSFVNQIKDRKVAAPASGGLPNRDAWNQPMELFVDKTLLGSLVVVRSSGPDRKSGTIDDILAIRVIRANAKDVGGELADRGIKGIRDRVAPLLPGGEQKKLPRHKDVDISEQR
;
A
#
# COMPACT_ATOMS: atom_id res chain seq x y z
N MET A 1 -46.25 15.01 -7.92
CA MET A 1 -45.33 13.94 -7.45
C MET A 1 -44.87 13.07 -8.63
N GLN A 2 -45.78 12.56 -9.47
CA GLN A 2 -45.45 11.68 -10.59
C GLN A 2 -44.55 12.32 -11.67
N ALA A 3 -44.83 13.55 -12.10
CA ALA A 3 -44.01 14.26 -13.10
C ALA A 3 -42.55 14.52 -12.66
N ILE A 4 -42.31 14.71 -11.36
CA ILE A 4 -40.95 14.90 -10.82
C ILE A 4 -40.17 13.57 -10.88
N ALA A 5 -40.83 12.46 -10.59
CA ALA A 5 -40.22 11.13 -10.67
C ALA A 5 -39.86 10.75 -12.12
N GLU A 6 -40.72 11.07 -13.09
CA GLU A 6 -40.46 10.84 -14.52
C GLU A 6 -39.28 11.67 -15.04
N LEU A 7 -39.18 12.95 -14.62
CA LEU A 7 -38.05 13.80 -14.96
C LEU A 7 -36.72 13.25 -14.40
N ILE A 8 -36.70 12.82 -13.14
CA ILE A 8 -35.52 12.25 -12.50
C ILE A 8 -35.10 10.95 -13.21
N ALA A 9 -36.06 10.08 -13.53
CA ALA A 9 -35.79 8.83 -14.24
C ALA A 9 -35.20 9.08 -15.64
N ALA A 10 -35.77 10.03 -16.40
CA ALA A 10 -35.24 10.42 -17.70
C ALA A 10 -33.81 10.99 -17.60
N LEU A 11 -33.53 11.79 -16.58
CA LEU A 11 -32.19 12.35 -16.34
C LEU A 11 -31.16 11.25 -16.03
N ILE A 12 -31.53 10.28 -15.18
CA ILE A 12 -30.66 9.14 -14.84
C ILE A 12 -30.40 8.28 -16.09
N ALA A 13 -31.43 8.00 -16.89
CA ALA A 13 -31.29 7.23 -18.13
C ALA A 13 -30.37 7.94 -19.13
N ALA A 14 -30.54 9.26 -19.30
CA ALA A 14 -29.68 10.07 -20.16
C ALA A 14 -28.23 10.07 -19.66
N PHE A 15 -28.02 10.19 -18.34
CA PHE A 15 -26.68 10.14 -17.75
C PHE A 15 -26.02 8.77 -17.95
N ALA A 16 -26.76 7.69 -17.74
CA ALA A 16 -26.28 6.33 -17.96
C ALA A 16 -25.89 6.11 -19.44
N ALA A 17 -26.74 6.53 -20.39
CA ALA A 17 -26.44 6.43 -21.81
C ALA A 17 -25.19 7.24 -22.20
N THR A 18 -25.06 8.45 -21.66
CA THR A 18 -23.88 9.31 -21.90
C THR A 18 -22.62 8.68 -21.32
N PHE A 19 -22.71 8.08 -20.13
CA PHE A 19 -21.58 7.38 -19.51
C PHE A 19 -21.15 6.16 -20.32
N VAL A 20 -22.10 5.34 -20.80
CA VAL A 20 -21.80 4.19 -21.67
C VAL A 20 -21.13 4.66 -22.97
N ALA A 21 -21.67 5.69 -23.63
CA ALA A 21 -21.05 6.25 -24.83
C ALA A 21 -19.63 6.79 -24.57
N MET A 22 -19.39 7.39 -23.40
CA MET A 22 -18.06 7.84 -23.00
C MET A 22 -17.09 6.67 -22.80
N VAL A 23 -17.53 5.58 -22.17
CA VAL A 23 -16.73 4.36 -21.98
C VAL A 23 -16.40 3.71 -23.32
N GLU A 24 -17.37 3.61 -24.23
CA GLU A 24 -17.15 3.09 -25.58
C GLU A 24 -16.18 3.95 -26.38
N ALA A 25 -16.33 5.28 -26.34
CA ALA A 25 -15.41 6.21 -26.97
C ALA A 25 -13.99 6.07 -26.42
N PHE A 26 -13.85 5.90 -25.10
CA PHE A 26 -12.56 5.67 -24.45
C PHE A 26 -11.94 4.34 -24.86
N ALA A 27 -12.71 3.25 -24.89
CA ALA A 27 -12.25 1.95 -25.36
C ALA A 27 -11.81 1.98 -26.82
N ALA A 28 -12.58 2.66 -27.69
CA ALA A 28 -12.23 2.85 -29.10
C ALA A 28 -10.95 3.67 -29.29
N LEU A 29 -10.75 4.71 -28.46
CA LEU A 29 -9.51 5.49 -28.44
C LEU A 29 -8.32 4.62 -28.04
N LEU A 30 -8.43 3.85 -26.95
CA LEU A 30 -7.37 2.95 -26.50
C LEU A 30 -7.02 1.90 -27.56
N ALA A 31 -8.02 1.31 -28.21
CA ALA A 31 -7.79 0.35 -29.30
C ALA A 31 -7.03 1.01 -30.47
N LEU A 32 -7.37 2.25 -30.82
CA LEU A 32 -6.70 2.99 -31.88
C LEU A 32 -5.24 3.29 -31.51
N VAL A 33 -4.99 3.75 -30.29
CA VAL A 33 -3.64 3.99 -29.79
C VAL A 33 -2.83 2.71 -29.75
N ALA A 34 -3.40 1.61 -29.24
CA ALA A 34 -2.74 0.31 -29.19
C ALA A 34 -2.37 -0.20 -30.58
N GLU A 35 -3.26 -0.06 -31.56
CA GLU A 35 -2.95 -0.43 -32.94
C GLU A 35 -1.87 0.46 -33.54
N PHE A 36 -1.92 1.78 -33.30
CA PHE A 36 -0.88 2.69 -33.78
C PHE A 36 0.48 2.32 -33.21
N VAL A 37 0.57 2.05 -31.90
CA VAL A 37 1.80 1.61 -31.24
C VAL A 37 2.27 0.27 -31.81
N PHE A 38 1.37 -0.69 -32.00
CA PHE A 38 1.71 -2.00 -32.58
C PHE A 38 2.28 -1.88 -34.00
N VAL A 39 1.65 -1.08 -34.87
CA VAL A 39 2.16 -0.84 -36.24
C VAL A 39 3.47 -0.05 -36.20
N ALA A 40 3.59 0.95 -35.35
CA ALA A 40 4.82 1.74 -35.21
C ALA A 40 6.00 0.87 -34.77
N LEU A 41 5.79 -0.09 -33.85
CA LEU A 41 6.81 -1.01 -33.37
C LEU A 41 7.17 -2.10 -34.40
N THR A 42 6.20 -2.60 -35.17
CA THR A 42 6.43 -3.72 -36.10
C THR A 42 6.85 -3.29 -37.50
N GLN A 43 6.36 -2.14 -37.98
CA GLN A 43 6.51 -1.66 -39.36
C GLN A 43 7.16 -0.28 -39.45
N GLY A 44 7.44 0.35 -38.31
CA GLY A 44 8.01 1.68 -38.24
C GLY A 44 6.99 2.82 -38.24
N LEU A 45 7.46 4.00 -37.85
CA LEU A 45 6.64 5.17 -37.55
C LEU A 45 5.97 5.78 -38.81
N ALA A 46 6.64 5.68 -39.97
CA ALA A 46 6.12 6.15 -41.25
C ALA A 46 4.88 5.37 -41.68
N ALA A 47 4.93 4.03 -41.61
CA ALA A 47 3.83 3.13 -41.96
C ALA A 47 2.61 3.32 -41.03
N ALA A 48 2.86 3.52 -39.73
CA ALA A 48 1.79 3.82 -38.76
C ALA A 48 1.06 5.13 -39.10
N SER A 49 1.80 6.17 -39.50
CA SER A 49 1.22 7.47 -39.87
C SER A 49 0.37 7.39 -41.15
N GLU A 50 0.81 6.61 -42.13
CA GLU A 50 0.12 6.47 -43.42
C GLU A 50 -1.18 5.68 -43.24
N LYS A 51 -1.14 4.59 -42.47
CA LYS A 51 -2.33 3.82 -42.09
C LYS A 51 -3.35 4.66 -41.31
N TYR A 52 -2.88 5.55 -40.44
CA TYR A 52 -3.75 6.48 -39.73
C TYR A 52 -4.43 7.47 -40.70
N LYS A 53 -3.67 8.07 -41.63
CA LYS A 53 -4.22 8.99 -42.65
C LYS A 53 -5.25 8.31 -43.54
N GLN A 54 -4.97 7.09 -44.01
CA GLN A 54 -5.93 6.30 -44.82
C GLN A 54 -7.23 6.02 -44.07
N ARG A 55 -7.16 5.70 -42.78
CA ARG A 55 -8.37 5.48 -41.98
C ARG A 55 -9.13 6.77 -41.68
N GLN A 56 -8.44 7.89 -41.57
CA GLN A 56 -9.07 9.18 -41.39
C GLN A 56 -9.89 9.56 -42.64
N THR A 57 -9.36 9.31 -43.84
CA THR A 57 -10.09 9.54 -45.09
C THR A 57 -11.21 8.52 -45.32
N GLU A 58 -11.04 7.27 -44.90
CA GLU A 58 -12.11 6.25 -44.94
C GLU A 58 -13.26 6.57 -43.98
N ARG A 59 -12.95 7.09 -42.78
CA ARG A 59 -13.98 7.49 -41.81
C ARG A 59 -14.73 8.72 -42.27
N SER A 60 -14.05 9.72 -42.85
CA SER A 60 -14.72 10.90 -43.37
C SER A 60 -15.62 10.57 -44.57
N SER A 61 -15.21 9.65 -45.45
CA SER A 61 -16.05 9.20 -46.57
C SER A 61 -17.24 8.36 -46.11
N ARG A 62 -17.06 7.46 -45.11
CA ARG A 62 -18.17 6.71 -44.50
C ARG A 62 -19.13 7.61 -43.75
N GLN A 63 -18.65 8.63 -43.04
CA GLN A 63 -19.53 9.60 -42.39
C GLN A 63 -20.31 10.41 -43.42
N ALA A 64 -19.67 10.89 -44.50
CA ALA A 64 -20.36 11.60 -45.58
C ALA A 64 -21.42 10.74 -46.28
N ALA A 65 -21.14 9.44 -46.49
CA ALA A 65 -22.11 8.49 -47.02
C ALA A 65 -23.25 8.23 -46.01
N ALA A 66 -22.95 8.03 -44.73
CA ALA A 66 -23.95 7.81 -43.70
C ALA A 66 -24.88 9.02 -43.51
N THR A 67 -24.35 10.25 -43.59
CA THR A 67 -25.17 11.47 -43.56
C THR A 67 -26.07 11.58 -44.78
N ALA A 68 -25.59 11.21 -45.98
CA ALA A 68 -26.39 11.22 -47.20
C ALA A 68 -27.54 10.18 -47.18
N TRP A 69 -27.36 9.05 -46.50
CA TRP A 69 -28.42 8.04 -46.30
C TRP A 69 -29.39 8.42 -45.17
N ALA A 70 -28.91 9.06 -44.10
CA ALA A 70 -29.75 9.54 -43.00
C ALA A 70 -30.70 10.66 -43.44
N ASP A 71 -30.26 11.55 -44.33
CA ASP A 71 -31.10 12.60 -44.93
C ASP A 71 -32.25 12.03 -45.80
N ALA A 72 -32.15 10.78 -46.27
CA ALA A 72 -33.17 10.14 -47.08
C ALA A 72 -34.27 9.41 -46.28
N THR A 73 -34.11 9.20 -44.96
CA THR A 73 -35.03 8.35 -44.17
C THR A 73 -35.68 8.98 -42.95
N THR A 74 -35.24 10.14 -42.45
CA THR A 74 -35.94 10.75 -41.30
C THR A 74 -35.64 12.23 -41.17
N THR A 75 -36.70 13.04 -41.15
CA THR A 75 -36.71 14.43 -40.70
C THR A 75 -36.57 14.49 -39.17
N GLU A 76 -35.62 13.75 -38.58
CA GLU A 76 -35.21 13.89 -37.19
C GLU A 76 -33.87 14.60 -37.16
N THR A 77 -33.92 15.82 -36.66
CA THR A 77 -32.80 16.76 -36.53
C THR A 77 -31.71 16.15 -35.66
N GLN A 78 -30.71 15.51 -36.27
CA GLN A 78 -29.44 15.25 -35.59
C GLN A 78 -28.90 16.61 -35.10
N PRO A 79 -28.65 16.79 -33.80
CA PRO A 79 -28.05 18.03 -33.31
C PRO A 79 -26.64 18.12 -33.90
N GLN A 80 -26.49 18.98 -34.92
CA GLN A 80 -25.18 19.25 -35.50
C GLN A 80 -24.30 19.87 -34.42
N ILE A 81 -23.40 19.07 -33.85
CA ILE A 81 -22.41 19.54 -32.88
C ILE A 81 -21.57 20.57 -33.61
N SER A 82 -21.81 21.85 -33.31
CA SER A 82 -21.06 22.94 -33.92
C SER A 82 -19.59 22.79 -33.54
N LEU A 83 -18.69 23.23 -34.43
CA LEU A 83 -17.25 23.20 -34.18
C LEU A 83 -16.87 23.89 -32.85
N LYS A 84 -17.65 24.91 -32.46
CA LYS A 84 -17.54 25.61 -31.17
C LYS A 84 -17.86 24.70 -29.98
N GLN A 85 -18.92 23.89 -30.07
CA GLN A 85 -19.26 22.92 -29.02
C GLN A 85 -18.21 21.80 -28.92
N ALA A 86 -17.70 21.32 -30.05
CA ALA A 86 -16.60 20.34 -30.05
C ALA A 86 -15.32 20.89 -29.39
N ALA A 87 -14.98 22.17 -29.65
CA ALA A 87 -13.84 22.83 -29.01
C ALA A 87 -14.02 23.00 -27.50
N ILE A 88 -15.22 23.35 -27.04
CA ILE A 88 -15.55 23.47 -25.61
C ILE A 88 -15.43 22.11 -24.91
N ILE A 89 -16.02 21.06 -25.48
CA ILE A 89 -15.94 19.70 -24.94
C ILE A 89 -14.48 19.24 -24.89
N GLY A 90 -13.71 19.45 -25.95
CA GLY A 90 -12.28 19.11 -26.00
C GLY A 90 -11.47 19.81 -24.90
N THR A 91 -11.79 21.08 -24.62
CA THR A 91 -11.11 21.85 -23.58
C THR A 91 -11.47 21.34 -22.18
N ILE A 92 -12.75 21.00 -21.93
CA ILE A 92 -13.19 20.42 -20.66
C ILE A 92 -12.50 19.08 -20.39
N VAL A 93 -12.40 18.22 -21.41
CA VAL A 93 -11.71 16.93 -21.30
C VAL A 93 -10.22 17.16 -21.01
N LEU A 94 -9.57 18.08 -21.74
CA LEU A 94 -8.15 18.40 -21.52
C LEU A 94 -7.89 18.90 -20.10
N VAL A 95 -8.70 19.85 -19.62
CA VAL A 95 -8.58 20.39 -18.26
C VAL A 95 -8.79 19.29 -17.22
N SER A 96 -9.77 18.41 -17.43
CA SER A 96 -10.05 17.28 -16.52
C SER A 96 -8.87 16.30 -16.45
N VAL A 97 -8.27 15.97 -17.60
CA VAL A 97 -7.07 15.12 -17.67
C VAL A 97 -5.89 15.79 -16.97
N CYS A 98 -5.63 17.08 -17.24
CA CYS A 98 -4.56 17.83 -16.58
C CYS A 98 -4.75 17.87 -15.05
N PHE A 99 -5.98 18.10 -14.58
CA PHE A 99 -6.29 18.12 -13.15
C PHE A 99 -6.08 16.74 -12.51
N GLY A 100 -6.49 15.68 -13.20
CA GLY A 100 -6.25 14.29 -12.77
C GLY A 100 -4.76 13.97 -12.63
N VAL A 101 -3.94 14.37 -13.60
CA VAL A 101 -2.48 14.16 -13.54
C VAL A 101 -1.85 14.96 -12.41
N ILE A 102 -2.20 16.23 -12.25
CA ILE A 102 -1.66 17.10 -11.18
C ILE A 102 -2.01 16.52 -9.80
N THR A 103 -3.27 16.16 -9.57
CA THR A 103 -3.72 15.59 -8.30
C THR A 103 -3.01 14.27 -7.98
N TRP A 104 -2.83 13.40 -8.98
CA TRP A 104 -2.07 12.16 -8.84
C TRP A 104 -0.61 12.40 -8.45
N VAL A 105 0.09 13.33 -9.13
CA VAL A 105 1.49 13.67 -8.82
C VAL A 105 1.62 14.25 -7.41
N VAL A 106 0.71 15.15 -7.01
CA VAL A 106 0.72 15.75 -5.67
C VAL A 106 0.50 14.68 -4.60
N GLN A 107 -0.50 13.80 -4.78
CA GLN A 107 -0.74 12.69 -3.85
C GLN A 107 0.46 11.74 -3.74
N SER A 108 1.08 11.42 -4.87
CA SER A 108 2.27 10.55 -4.90
C SER A 108 3.42 11.14 -4.09
N ARG A 109 3.72 12.44 -4.26
CA ARG A 109 4.76 13.14 -3.50
C ARG A 109 4.45 13.21 -2.01
N ILE A 110 3.20 13.46 -1.62
CA ILE A 110 2.79 13.46 -0.21
C ILE A 110 2.97 12.06 0.39
N ARG A 111 2.60 11.01 -0.35
CA ARG A 111 2.77 9.62 0.10
C ARG A 111 4.24 9.29 0.32
N GLN A 112 5.12 9.66 -0.61
CA GLN A 112 6.57 9.45 -0.46
C GLN A 112 7.14 10.18 0.75
N ARG A 113 6.81 11.47 0.94
CA ARG A 113 7.27 12.24 2.11
C ARG A 113 6.83 11.63 3.44
N ARG A 114 5.60 11.11 3.50
CA ARG A 114 5.10 10.43 4.71
C ARG A 114 5.81 9.10 4.97
N ILE A 115 6.16 8.36 3.92
CA ILE A 115 6.98 7.14 4.01
C ILE A 115 8.37 7.46 4.56
N GLU A 116 9.02 8.48 4.02
CA GLU A 116 10.35 8.89 4.48
C GLU A 116 10.34 9.37 5.93
N ALA A 117 9.37 10.23 6.29
CA ALA A 117 9.21 10.71 7.66
C ALA A 117 8.92 9.57 8.65
N THR A 118 8.11 8.58 8.26
CA THR A 118 7.85 7.43 9.11
C THR A 118 9.08 6.54 9.25
N ARG A 119 9.84 6.33 8.15
CA ARG A 119 11.10 5.58 8.20
C ARG A 119 12.11 6.24 9.14
N SER A 120 12.24 7.57 9.10
CA SER A 120 13.14 8.28 10.02
C SER A 120 12.66 8.18 11.47
N GLN A 121 11.35 8.34 11.73
CA GLN A 121 10.78 8.19 13.08
C GLN A 121 10.99 6.78 13.66
N VAL A 122 10.70 5.75 12.87
CA VAL A 122 10.87 4.35 13.27
C VAL A 122 12.34 4.02 13.52
N ALA A 123 13.25 4.56 12.69
CA ALA A 123 14.69 4.42 12.89
C ALA A 123 15.18 5.12 14.16
N GLU A 124 14.76 6.38 14.38
CA GLU A 124 15.13 7.16 15.57
C GLU A 124 14.63 6.51 16.85
N LEU A 125 13.40 6.00 16.86
CA LEU A 125 12.86 5.23 17.98
C LEU A 125 13.66 3.95 18.23
N ALA A 126 13.99 3.19 17.18
CA ALA A 126 14.81 2.01 17.31
C ALA A 126 16.20 2.33 17.90
N ASP A 127 16.83 3.42 17.45
CA ASP A 127 18.13 3.87 17.95
C ASP A 127 18.04 4.36 19.40
N SER A 128 16.96 5.04 19.78
CA SER A 128 16.67 5.43 21.17
C SER A 128 16.55 4.21 22.08
N PHE A 129 15.77 3.19 21.69
CA PHE A 129 15.64 1.95 22.47
C PHE A 129 16.94 1.16 22.54
N VAL A 130 17.75 1.17 21.47
CA VAL A 130 19.09 0.57 21.50
C VAL A 130 19.98 1.26 22.52
N ASN A 131 19.97 2.59 22.55
CA ASN A 131 20.76 3.35 23.52
C ASN A 131 20.26 3.12 24.95
N GLN A 132 18.94 3.02 25.14
CA GLN A 132 18.34 2.66 26.43
C GLN A 132 18.78 1.28 26.92
N ILE A 133 18.84 0.27 26.04
CA ILE A 133 19.28 -1.08 26.40
C ILE A 133 20.80 -1.13 26.68
N LYS A 134 21.59 -0.31 25.98
CA LYS A 134 23.04 -0.18 26.24
C LYS A 134 23.32 0.48 27.58
N ASP A 135 22.49 1.44 27.99
CA ASP A 135 22.58 2.05 29.30
C ASP A 135 22.03 1.09 30.37
N ARG A 136 22.91 0.29 30.96
CA ARG A 136 22.59 -0.72 31.98
C ARG A 136 21.86 -0.17 33.22
N LYS A 137 21.77 1.15 33.37
CA LYS A 137 21.05 1.82 34.47
C LYS A 137 19.54 1.90 34.24
N VAL A 138 19.06 1.70 33.01
CA VAL A 138 17.65 1.81 32.65
C VAL A 138 17.07 0.41 32.40
N ALA A 139 15.86 0.16 32.92
CA ALA A 139 15.16 -1.09 32.64
C ALA A 139 14.89 -1.22 31.12
N ALA A 140 15.06 -2.43 30.59
CA ALA A 140 14.79 -2.70 29.18
C ALA A 140 13.32 -2.40 28.86
N PRO A 141 13.02 -1.77 27.70
CA PRO A 141 11.65 -1.46 27.32
C PRO A 141 10.84 -2.74 27.12
N ALA A 142 9.57 -2.71 27.53
CA ALA A 142 8.63 -3.80 27.30
C ALA A 142 8.24 -3.83 25.82
N SER A 143 8.14 -5.02 25.24
CA SER A 143 7.59 -5.20 23.89
C SER A 143 6.09 -4.90 23.88
N GLY A 144 5.58 -4.31 22.81
CA GLY A 144 4.17 -3.99 22.64
C GLY A 144 3.93 -2.68 21.88
N GLY A 145 2.70 -2.16 21.99
CA GLY A 145 2.31 -0.91 21.36
C GLY A 145 3.03 0.30 21.99
N LEU A 146 3.53 1.19 21.14
CA LEU A 146 4.14 2.45 21.53
C LEU A 146 3.09 3.57 21.55
N PRO A 147 3.25 4.57 22.45
CA PRO A 147 2.37 5.74 22.47
C PRO A 147 2.54 6.64 21.23
N ASN A 148 3.72 6.58 20.59
CA ASN A 148 4.03 7.34 19.40
C ASN A 148 3.26 6.80 18.19
N ARG A 149 2.79 7.72 17.36
CA ARG A 149 2.06 7.41 16.12
C ARG A 149 2.86 7.85 14.91
N ASP A 150 2.68 7.13 13.81
CA ASP A 150 3.37 7.43 12.55
C ASP A 150 2.73 8.58 11.76
N ALA A 151 3.27 8.87 10.58
CA ALA A 151 2.76 9.92 9.69
C ALA A 151 1.35 9.63 9.12
N TRP A 152 0.81 8.44 9.34
CA TRP A 152 -0.56 8.03 9.02
C TRP A 152 -1.43 7.86 10.28
N ASN A 153 -0.94 8.34 11.42
CA ASN A 153 -1.61 8.29 12.70
C ASN A 153 -1.90 6.85 13.18
N GLN A 154 -1.12 5.87 12.73
CA GLN A 154 -1.18 4.48 13.16
C GLN A 154 -0.29 4.26 14.40
N PRO A 155 -0.69 3.35 15.30
CA PRO A 155 0.18 2.95 16.41
C PRO A 155 1.45 2.27 15.88
N MET A 156 2.58 2.54 16.53
CA MET A 156 3.81 1.80 16.29
C MET A 156 3.93 0.64 17.29
N GLU A 157 4.67 -0.39 16.92
CA GLU A 157 4.91 -1.55 17.77
C GLU A 157 6.41 -1.76 17.96
N LEU A 158 6.79 -2.12 19.19
CA LEU A 158 8.14 -2.48 19.56
C LEU A 158 8.20 -3.97 19.86
N PHE A 159 9.15 -4.66 19.24
CA PHE A 159 9.51 -6.03 19.56
C PHE A 159 10.97 -6.05 20.02
N VAL A 160 11.18 -6.54 21.24
CA VAL A 160 12.50 -6.75 21.82
C VAL A 160 12.67 -8.23 22.10
N ASP A 161 13.56 -8.87 21.35
CA ASP A 161 13.93 -10.27 21.57
C ASP A 161 15.33 -10.34 22.16
N LYS A 162 15.46 -10.97 23.34
CA LYS A 162 16.73 -11.11 24.05
C LYS A 162 17.27 -12.51 23.79
N THR A 163 18.30 -12.59 22.98
CA THR A 163 19.02 -13.84 22.65
C THR A 163 20.34 -13.92 23.44
N LEU A 164 20.93 -15.12 23.51
CA LEU A 164 22.24 -15.32 24.15
C LEU A 164 23.37 -14.51 23.50
N LEU A 165 23.23 -14.21 22.21
CA LEU A 165 24.26 -13.49 21.44
C LEU A 165 24.02 -11.98 21.40
N GLY A 166 22.93 -11.50 22.00
CA GLY A 166 22.56 -10.10 21.93
C GLY A 166 21.06 -9.85 22.04
N SER A 167 20.68 -8.59 21.92
CA SER A 167 19.27 -8.18 21.85
C SER A 167 18.91 -7.69 20.46
N LEU A 168 17.79 -8.17 19.94
CA LEU A 168 17.18 -7.70 18.70
C LEU A 168 16.08 -6.70 19.06
N VAL A 169 16.14 -5.51 18.48
CA VAL A 169 15.15 -4.45 18.63
C VAL A 169 14.53 -4.21 17.26
N VAL A 170 13.21 -4.39 17.16
CA VAL A 170 12.44 -4.12 15.95
C VAL A 170 11.35 -3.13 16.29
N VAL A 171 11.36 -1.98 15.64
CA VAL A 171 10.24 -1.02 15.68
C VAL A 171 9.50 -1.11 14.36
N ARG A 172 8.17 -1.18 14.42
CA ARG A 172 7.29 -1.41 13.28
C ARG A 172 6.16 -0.38 13.21
N SER A 173 5.83 0.04 12.00
CA SER A 173 4.63 0.81 11.65
C SER A 173 3.89 0.10 10.52
N SER A 174 2.56 0.05 10.62
CA SER A 174 1.68 -0.48 9.56
C SER A 174 1.65 0.39 8.29
N GLY A 175 2.25 1.57 8.32
CA GLY A 175 2.38 2.42 7.13
C GLY A 175 1.04 2.79 6.46
N PRO A 176 1.02 2.93 5.12
CA PRO A 176 -0.11 3.49 4.39
C PRO A 176 -1.30 2.53 4.21
N ASP A 177 -1.11 1.22 4.29
CA ASP A 177 -2.18 0.23 4.11
C ASP A 177 -2.98 0.01 5.41
N ARG A 178 -2.46 0.50 6.56
CA ARG A 178 -3.03 0.40 7.91
C ARG A 178 -3.24 -1.05 8.36
N LYS A 179 -2.49 -2.00 7.80
CA LYS A 179 -2.59 -3.42 8.16
C LYS A 179 -1.27 -3.85 8.76
N SER A 180 -1.29 -4.13 10.06
CA SER A 180 -0.13 -4.66 10.77
C SER A 180 0.17 -6.10 10.31
N GLY A 181 1.43 -6.44 10.07
CA GLY A 181 1.85 -7.79 9.68
C GLY A 181 1.99 -8.03 8.19
N THR A 182 1.97 -6.97 7.38
CA THR A 182 2.16 -7.08 5.93
C THR A 182 3.62 -6.87 5.56
N ILE A 183 3.97 -7.27 4.33
CA ILE A 183 5.31 -7.03 3.76
C ILE A 183 5.56 -5.53 3.56
N ASP A 184 4.49 -4.73 3.47
CA ASP A 184 4.54 -3.29 3.29
C ASP A 184 4.76 -2.51 4.61
N ASP A 185 4.83 -3.21 5.75
CA ASP A 185 5.16 -2.64 7.05
C ASP A 185 6.52 -1.92 7.00
N ILE A 186 6.56 -0.72 7.58
CA ILE A 186 7.81 0.04 7.71
C ILE A 186 8.48 -0.39 9.02
N LEU A 187 9.63 -1.04 8.91
CA LEU A 187 10.35 -1.60 10.04
C LEU A 187 11.80 -1.11 10.13
N ALA A 188 12.27 -0.87 11.34
CA ALA A 188 13.69 -0.67 11.64
C ALA A 188 14.16 -1.78 12.58
N ILE A 189 15.13 -2.54 12.09
CA ILE A 189 15.77 -3.64 12.80
C ILE A 189 17.12 -3.15 13.31
N ARG A 190 17.41 -3.38 14.59
CA ARG A 190 18.70 -3.12 15.22
C ARG A 190 19.13 -4.31 16.04
N VAL A 191 20.38 -4.73 15.88
CA VAL A 191 20.97 -5.83 16.63
C VAL A 191 22.04 -5.28 17.56
N ILE A 192 21.85 -5.54 18.85
CA ILE A 192 22.81 -5.19 19.90
C ILE A 192 23.57 -6.46 20.23
N ARG A 193 24.83 -6.56 19.79
CA ARG A 193 25.67 -7.72 20.11
C ARG A 193 26.02 -7.70 21.60
N ALA A 194 25.87 -8.83 22.26
CA ALA A 194 26.34 -8.99 23.62
C ALA A 194 27.87 -8.95 23.64
N ASN A 195 28.46 -8.35 24.67
CA ASN A 195 29.91 -8.27 24.80
C ASN A 195 30.44 -9.68 25.15
N ALA A 196 31.56 -10.11 24.56
CA ALA A 196 32.09 -11.47 24.75
C ALA A 196 32.32 -11.83 26.24
N LYS A 197 32.64 -10.82 27.07
CA LYS A 197 32.79 -10.97 28.52
C LYS A 197 31.47 -11.28 29.23
N ASP A 198 30.35 -10.70 28.79
CA ASP A 198 29.03 -10.94 29.40
C ASP A 198 28.50 -12.33 29.00
N VAL A 199 28.66 -12.71 27.73
CA VAL A 199 28.27 -14.04 27.23
C VAL A 199 29.10 -15.15 27.89
N GLY A 200 30.41 -14.93 28.03
CA GLY A 200 31.30 -15.86 28.72
C GLY A 200 31.00 -15.98 30.21
N GLY A 201 30.67 -14.87 30.87
CA GLY A 201 30.26 -14.84 32.28
C GLY A 201 28.95 -15.60 32.52
N GLU A 202 27.92 -15.39 31.69
CA GLU A 202 26.63 -16.06 31.85
C GLU A 202 26.72 -17.57 31.54
N LEU A 203 27.52 -17.96 30.54
CA LEU A 203 27.81 -19.37 30.27
C LEU A 203 28.60 -20.03 31.40
N ALA A 204 29.61 -19.33 31.95
CA ALA A 204 30.38 -19.81 33.09
C ALA A 204 29.50 -19.93 34.33
N ASP A 205 28.64 -18.96 34.62
CA ASP A 205 27.70 -19.00 35.73
C ASP A 205 26.69 -20.15 35.57
N ARG A 206 26.17 -20.39 34.36
CA ARG A 206 25.32 -21.56 34.09
C ARG A 206 26.09 -22.88 34.25
N GLY A 207 27.34 -22.93 33.82
CA GLY A 207 28.22 -24.08 34.00
C GLY A 207 28.51 -24.36 35.47
N ILE A 208 28.88 -23.34 36.23
CA ILE A 208 29.13 -23.42 37.68
C ILE A 208 27.86 -23.79 38.42
N LYS A 209 26.71 -23.21 38.06
CA LYS A 209 25.42 -23.54 38.66
C LYS A 209 25.00 -24.98 38.32
N GLY A 210 25.20 -25.43 37.09
CA GLY A 210 24.95 -26.83 36.70
C GLY A 210 25.87 -27.83 37.40
N ILE A 211 27.14 -27.48 37.63
CA ILE A 211 28.07 -28.29 38.43
C ILE A 211 27.65 -28.26 39.90
N ARG A 212 27.34 -27.08 40.45
CA ARG A 212 26.88 -26.91 41.83
C ARG A 212 25.61 -27.69 42.10
N ASP A 213 24.62 -27.65 41.21
CA ASP A 213 23.36 -28.38 41.33
C ASP A 213 23.56 -29.89 41.21
N ARG A 214 24.61 -30.36 40.52
CA ARG A 214 24.99 -31.78 40.45
C ARG A 214 25.85 -32.25 41.63
N VAL A 215 26.60 -31.35 42.26
CA VAL A 215 27.49 -31.67 43.39
C VAL A 215 26.81 -31.43 44.75
N ALA A 216 25.85 -30.51 44.83
CA ALA A 216 25.03 -30.25 46.01
C ALA A 216 24.31 -31.48 46.62
N PRO A 217 23.84 -32.48 45.85
CA PRO A 217 23.29 -33.72 46.39
C PRO A 217 24.35 -34.72 46.89
N LEU A 218 25.62 -34.52 46.54
CA LEU A 218 26.74 -35.43 46.87
C LEU A 218 27.60 -34.92 48.05
N LEU A 219 27.39 -33.70 48.52
CA LEU A 219 28.07 -33.14 49.68
C LEU A 219 27.30 -33.49 50.98
N PRO A 220 27.99 -33.99 52.03
CA PRO A 220 27.36 -34.34 53.30
C PRO A 220 26.87 -33.08 54.02
N GLY A 221 25.56 -32.83 53.97
CA GLY A 221 24.90 -31.71 54.67
C GLY A 221 24.01 -30.80 53.81
N GLY A 222 23.85 -31.06 52.50
CA GLY A 222 22.96 -30.27 51.64
C GLY A 222 21.48 -30.62 51.85
N GLU A 223 20.74 -29.83 52.63
CA GLU A 223 19.28 -29.95 52.71
C GLU A 223 18.66 -29.78 51.32
N GLN A 224 17.96 -30.82 50.86
CA GLN A 224 17.09 -30.76 49.70
C GLN A 224 15.94 -29.79 50.00
N LYS A 225 16.07 -28.52 49.58
CA LYS A 225 14.90 -27.64 49.41
C LYS A 225 13.99 -28.29 48.36
N LYS A 226 13.01 -29.05 48.83
CA LYS A 226 11.88 -29.55 48.04
C LYS A 226 11.27 -28.36 47.30
N LEU A 227 11.48 -28.31 45.98
CA LEU A 227 10.66 -27.47 45.10
C LEU A 227 9.20 -27.87 45.33
N PRO A 228 8.28 -26.92 45.55
CA PRO A 228 6.87 -27.23 45.67
C PRO A 228 6.42 -27.94 44.40
N ARG A 229 5.81 -29.13 44.56
CA ARG A 229 5.13 -29.84 43.49
C ARG A 229 4.26 -28.85 42.74
N HIS A 230 4.52 -28.70 41.45
CA HIS A 230 3.59 -28.12 40.51
C HIS A 230 2.24 -28.79 40.76
N LYS A 231 1.27 -28.04 41.29
CA LYS A 231 -0.12 -28.48 41.24
C LYS A 231 -0.44 -28.54 39.75
N ASP A 232 -0.70 -29.76 39.28
CA ASP A 232 -1.38 -29.97 38.02
C ASP A 232 -2.68 -29.17 38.09
N VAL A 233 -2.74 -28.12 37.27
CA VAL A 233 -3.97 -27.38 37.04
C VAL A 233 -4.83 -28.31 36.19
N ASP A 234 -5.83 -28.89 36.83
CA ASP A 234 -6.85 -29.74 36.22
C ASP A 234 -7.59 -28.92 35.16
N ILE A 235 -7.39 -29.24 33.88
CA ILE A 235 -8.07 -28.60 32.73
C ILE A 235 -9.38 -29.35 32.43
N SER A 236 -10.09 -29.81 33.47
CA SER A 236 -11.35 -30.56 33.31
C SER A 236 -12.62 -29.72 33.50
N GLU A 237 -12.52 -28.44 33.83
CA GLU A 237 -13.69 -27.55 33.98
C GLU A 237 -13.59 -26.32 33.09
N GLN A 238 -14.07 -26.46 31.85
CA GLN A 238 -14.89 -25.45 31.16
C GLN A 238 -15.42 -26.06 29.85
N ARG A 239 -16.56 -26.74 29.99
CA ARG A 239 -17.56 -26.87 28.92
C ARG A 239 -18.54 -25.72 29.04
#